data_AF-A0A1C0TZ05-F1
#
_entry.id   AF-A0A1C0TZ05-F1
#
_cell.length_a   1.000
_cell.length_b   1.000
_cell.length_c   1.000
_cell.angle_alpha   90.00
_cell.angle_beta   90.00
_cell.angle_gamma   90.00
#
_symmetry.space_group_name_H-M   'P 1'
#
loop_
_entity.id
_entity.type
_entity.pdbx_description
1 polymer ?
#
loop_
_entity_poly.entity_id
_entity_poly.type
_entity_poly.pdbx_seq_one_letter_code
_entity_poly.pdbx_strand_id
1 'polypeptide(L)'
;MSWIDPLGLAKLFELGTYGELNGPTHVGDKLQAHELLRHEYLREQGLAGNSRLSGNPSIALDLDHHTRGPQKDTRGVGSAHWHENQIRASQGLGKNEFASTPKRELDITSGGLRKSGVPASRVKQLRNQARKFFNGLSNKAKNAGTCK
;
A
#
# COMPACT_ATOMS: atom_id res chain seq x y z
N MET A 1 7.84 21.16 -21.55
CA MET A 1 6.40 21.32 -21.20
C MET A 1 5.94 20.11 -20.40
N SER A 2 5.39 20.31 -19.20
CA SER A 2 4.69 19.27 -18.43
C SER A 2 3.20 19.36 -18.78
N TRP A 3 2.60 18.29 -19.29
CA TRP A 3 1.15 18.19 -19.47
C TRP A 3 0.47 18.27 -18.08
N ILE A 4 -0.39 19.28 -17.91
CA ILE A 4 -1.25 19.48 -16.74
C ILE A 4 -2.54 18.72 -17.03
N ASP A 5 -2.87 17.73 -16.19
CA ASP A 5 -4.13 17.00 -16.28
C ASP A 5 -5.28 17.90 -15.74
N PRO A 6 -6.18 18.40 -16.60
CA PRO A 6 -7.24 19.32 -16.19
C PRO A 6 -8.32 18.67 -15.31
N LEU A 7 -8.34 17.33 -15.24
CA LEU A 7 -9.35 16.56 -14.51
C LEU A 7 -8.85 16.08 -13.14
N GLY A 8 -7.55 16.23 -12.84
CA GLY A 8 -6.97 15.78 -11.57
C GLY A 8 -6.97 14.26 -11.38
N LEU A 9 -7.03 13.49 -12.47
CA LEU A 9 -7.02 12.02 -12.39
C LEU A 9 -5.67 11.55 -11.84
N ALA A 10 -5.70 10.52 -10.99
CA ALA A 10 -4.43 9.98 -10.51
C ALA A 10 -3.69 9.34 -11.69
N LYS A 11 -2.38 9.52 -11.73
CA LYS A 11 -1.54 8.81 -12.69
C LYS A 11 -1.24 7.41 -12.15
N LEU A 12 -1.13 6.41 -13.02
CA LEU A 12 -0.63 5.09 -12.62
C LEU A 12 0.71 5.28 -11.89
N PHE A 13 0.83 4.67 -10.70
CA PHE A 13 1.94 4.78 -9.77
C PHE A 13 2.10 6.13 -9.05
N GLU A 14 1.08 6.98 -9.07
CA GLU A 14 1.02 8.16 -8.23
C GLU A 14 1.05 7.77 -6.75
N LEU A 15 1.89 8.49 -5.99
CA LEU A 15 2.01 8.31 -4.55
C LEU A 15 1.15 9.35 -3.86
N GLY A 16 0.41 8.92 -2.84
CA GLY A 16 -0.40 9.79 -2.01
C GLY A 16 -0.78 9.07 -0.74
N THR A 17 -1.88 9.48 -0.14
CA THR A 17 -2.51 8.78 0.99
C THR A 17 -3.76 8.04 0.53
N TYR A 18 -4.23 7.09 1.33
CA TYR A 18 -5.46 6.34 1.04
C TYR A 18 -6.66 7.27 0.80
N GLY A 19 -6.80 8.31 1.63
CA GLY A 19 -7.90 9.27 1.54
C GLY A 19 -7.80 10.19 0.32
N GLU A 20 -6.58 10.63 -0.01
CA GLU A 20 -6.35 11.43 -1.24
C GLU A 20 -6.70 10.58 -2.47
N LEU A 21 -6.13 9.39 -2.60
CA LEU A 21 -6.28 8.53 -3.78
C LEU A 21 -7.66 7.87 -3.92
N ASN A 22 -8.49 7.83 -2.87
CA ASN A 22 -9.90 7.43 -2.93
C ASN A 22 -10.86 8.62 -2.85
N GLY A 23 -10.36 9.85 -2.95
CA GLY A 23 -11.17 11.06 -2.95
C GLY A 23 -12.05 11.19 -4.19
N PRO A 24 -13.06 12.10 -4.17
CA PRO A 24 -13.99 12.29 -5.28
C PRO A 24 -13.31 12.71 -6.59
N THR A 25 -12.13 13.32 -6.52
CA THR A 25 -11.30 13.71 -7.68
C THR A 25 -10.79 12.52 -8.49
N HIS A 26 -10.78 11.32 -7.91
CA HIS A 26 -10.29 10.08 -8.54
C HIS A 26 -11.43 9.18 -9.04
N VAL A 27 -12.68 9.67 -9.00
CA VAL A 27 -13.82 8.92 -9.53
C VAL A 27 -13.72 8.83 -11.06
N GLY A 28 -13.49 7.62 -11.56
CA GLY A 28 -13.48 7.32 -13.01
C GLY A 28 -12.09 7.13 -13.63
N ASP A 29 -11.00 7.27 -12.86
CA ASP A 29 -9.64 7.02 -13.34
C ASP A 29 -9.32 5.52 -13.54
N LYS A 30 -10.18 4.63 -13.03
CA LYS A 30 -10.03 3.16 -13.01
C LYS A 30 -8.81 2.68 -12.22
N LEU A 31 -8.27 3.53 -11.35
CA LEU A 31 -7.22 3.21 -10.42
C LEU A 31 -7.80 2.92 -9.04
N GLN A 32 -6.99 2.26 -8.23
CA GLN A 32 -7.32 1.86 -6.88
C GLN A 32 -6.14 2.20 -5.96
N ALA A 33 -6.45 2.83 -4.83
CA ALA A 33 -5.46 3.06 -3.80
C ALA A 33 -4.98 1.73 -3.21
N HIS A 34 -3.68 1.49 -3.30
CA HIS A 34 -3.02 0.36 -2.66
C HIS A 34 -2.12 0.85 -1.53
N GLU A 35 -2.52 0.54 -0.29
CA GLU A 35 -1.77 0.88 0.92
C GLU A 35 -0.53 -0.01 1.03
N LEU A 36 0.65 0.56 1.26
CA LEU A 36 1.87 -0.27 1.39
C LEU A 36 1.89 -1.05 2.71
N LEU A 37 1.41 -0.46 3.80
CA LEU A 37 1.04 -1.20 5.00
C LEU A 37 -0.46 -1.30 5.01
N ARG A 38 -0.97 -2.52 4.88
CA ARG A 38 -2.41 -2.76 4.90
C ARG A 38 -3.01 -2.23 6.19
N HIS A 39 -4.17 -1.58 6.12
CA HIS A 39 -4.91 -1.15 7.31
C HIS A 39 -5.07 -2.27 8.36
N GLU A 40 -5.31 -3.49 7.90
CA GLU A 40 -5.48 -4.66 8.76
C GLU A 40 -4.22 -4.95 9.61
N TYR A 41 -3.03 -4.81 9.04
CA TYR A 41 -1.78 -4.92 9.79
C TYR A 41 -1.72 -3.87 10.91
N LEU A 42 -2.06 -2.61 10.58
CA LEU A 42 -2.07 -1.53 11.58
C LEU A 42 -3.09 -1.79 12.69
N ARG A 43 -4.24 -2.40 12.36
CA ARG A 43 -5.26 -2.80 13.33
C ARG A 43 -4.76 -3.89 14.27
N GLU A 44 -4.11 -4.94 13.75
CA GLU A 44 -3.51 -6.00 14.57
C GLU A 44 -2.38 -5.48 15.49
N GLN A 45 -1.68 -4.41 15.09
CA GLN A 45 -0.69 -3.75 15.94
C GLN A 45 -1.31 -2.78 16.96
N GLY A 46 -2.65 -2.64 17.01
CA GLY A 46 -3.34 -1.70 17.90
C GLY A 46 -3.15 -0.22 17.52
N LEU A 47 -2.75 0.05 16.28
CA LEU A 47 -2.45 1.40 15.77
C LEU A 47 -3.59 2.01 14.94
N ALA A 48 -4.62 1.22 14.65
CA ALA A 48 -5.78 1.66 13.87
C ALA A 48 -7.07 0.99 14.37
N GLY A 49 -8.20 1.67 14.20
CA GLY A 49 -9.53 1.15 14.51
C GLY A 49 -10.18 0.43 13.32
N ASN A 50 -11.52 0.43 13.29
CA ASN A 50 -12.28 -0.22 12.21
C ASN A 50 -12.24 0.55 10.89
N SER A 51 -12.15 1.88 10.95
CA SER A 51 -12.12 2.73 9.76
C SER A 51 -10.69 2.88 9.23
N ARG A 52 -10.54 2.77 7.90
CA ARG A 52 -9.26 3.01 7.22
C ARG A 52 -8.72 4.39 7.53
N LEU A 53 -7.42 4.47 7.81
CA LEU A 53 -6.74 5.72 8.08
C LEU A 53 -6.52 6.48 6.77
N SER A 54 -7.20 7.61 6.59
CA SER A 54 -7.08 8.43 5.38
C SER A 54 -5.63 8.79 5.07
N GLY A 55 -4.80 9.06 6.08
CA GLY A 55 -3.39 9.39 5.92
C GLY A 55 -2.45 8.21 5.61
N ASN A 56 -2.94 6.99 5.42
CA ASN A 56 -2.08 5.82 5.19
C ASN A 56 -1.40 5.91 3.81
N PRO A 57 -0.05 5.92 3.73
CA PRO A 57 0.68 6.03 2.48
C PRO A 57 0.30 4.93 1.48
N SER A 58 -0.08 5.36 0.28
CA SER A 58 -0.68 4.52 -0.76
C SER A 58 -0.13 4.88 -2.14
N ILE A 59 -0.35 3.98 -3.09
CA ILE A 59 -0.02 4.15 -4.50
C ILE A 59 -1.24 3.83 -5.37
N ALA A 60 -1.46 4.62 -6.43
CA ALA A 60 -2.53 4.39 -7.38
C ALA A 60 -2.15 3.28 -8.37
N LEU A 61 -2.92 2.20 -8.40
CA LEU A 61 -2.70 1.03 -9.25
C LEU A 61 -3.95 0.72 -10.07
N ASP A 62 -3.78 0.32 -11.33
CA ASP A 62 -4.89 -0.28 -12.09
C ASP A 62 -5.16 -1.73 -11.63
N LEU A 63 -6.14 -2.39 -12.26
CA LEU A 63 -6.50 -3.78 -11.91
C LEU A 63 -5.37 -4.79 -12.16
N ASP A 64 -4.54 -4.59 -13.18
CA ASP A 64 -3.44 -5.49 -13.53
C ASP A 64 -2.33 -5.42 -12.48
N HIS A 65 -2.02 -4.21 -12.00
CA HIS A 65 -1.02 -3.98 -10.97
C HIS A 65 -1.56 -4.24 -9.56
N HIS A 66 -2.86 -4.09 -9.31
CA HIS A 66 -3.44 -4.20 -7.97
C HIS A 66 -3.93 -5.63 -7.63
N THR A 67 -4.84 -6.21 -8.41
CA THR A 67 -5.62 -7.41 -7.98
C THR A 67 -5.56 -8.63 -8.90
N ARG A 68 -5.26 -8.47 -10.19
CA ARG A 68 -5.30 -9.60 -11.14
C ARG A 68 -4.10 -10.53 -10.98
N GLY A 69 -4.37 -11.84 -10.95
CA GLY A 69 -3.32 -12.85 -11.06
C GLY A 69 -2.74 -12.94 -12.48
N PRO A 70 -1.59 -13.60 -12.68
CA PRO A 70 -0.88 -13.64 -13.97
C PRO A 70 -1.73 -14.10 -15.16
N GLN A 71 -2.70 -15.00 -14.94
CA GLN A 71 -3.61 -15.48 -15.99
C GLN A 71 -4.64 -14.46 -16.46
N LYS A 72 -4.97 -13.47 -15.62
CA LYS A 72 -5.99 -12.43 -15.89
C LYS A 72 -5.37 -11.05 -16.13
N ASP A 73 -4.09 -10.89 -15.80
CA ASP A 73 -3.29 -9.70 -16.06
C ASP A 73 -2.98 -9.62 -17.56
N THR A 74 -3.27 -8.48 -18.19
CA THR A 74 -3.02 -8.29 -19.63
C THR A 74 -1.55 -8.35 -20.01
N ARG A 75 -0.65 -8.16 -19.03
CA ARG A 75 0.81 -8.20 -19.19
C ARG A 75 1.40 -9.59 -18.88
N GLY A 76 0.61 -10.50 -18.29
CA GLY A 76 1.06 -11.82 -17.86
C GLY A 76 2.00 -11.82 -16.64
N VAL A 77 2.11 -10.72 -15.89
CA VAL A 77 3.08 -10.56 -14.78
C VAL A 77 2.47 -10.98 -13.45
N GLY A 78 1.25 -10.50 -13.16
CA GLY A 78 0.58 -10.61 -11.88
C GLY A 78 0.62 -9.31 -11.08
N SER A 79 -0.34 -9.18 -10.16
CA SER A 79 -0.52 -7.99 -9.36
C SER A 79 0.27 -7.97 -8.06
N ALA A 80 0.26 -6.83 -7.37
CA ALA A 80 0.85 -6.63 -6.06
C ALA A 80 0.33 -7.66 -5.06
N HIS A 81 -0.99 -7.81 -4.91
CA HIS A 81 -1.59 -8.79 -4.01
C HIS A 81 -1.20 -10.23 -4.38
N TRP A 82 -1.09 -10.56 -5.67
CA TRP A 82 -0.65 -11.89 -6.07
C TRP A 82 0.79 -12.16 -5.63
N HIS A 83 1.72 -11.25 -5.93
CA HIS A 83 3.12 -11.41 -5.54
C HIS A 83 3.34 -11.34 -4.04
N GLU A 84 2.60 -10.51 -3.29
CA GLU A 84 2.61 -10.50 -1.83
C GLU A 84 2.27 -11.89 -1.28
N ASN A 85 1.22 -12.53 -1.80
CA ASN A 85 0.85 -13.88 -1.39
C ASN A 85 1.94 -14.92 -1.71
N GLN A 86 2.62 -14.80 -2.86
CA GLN A 86 3.76 -15.68 -3.16
C GLN A 86 4.92 -15.46 -2.18
N ILE A 87 5.23 -14.21 -1.84
CA ILE A 87 6.29 -13.88 -0.90
C ILE A 87 5.93 -14.36 0.51
N ARG A 88 4.68 -14.17 0.96
CA ARG A 88 4.18 -14.73 2.23
C ARG A 88 4.33 -16.24 2.28
N ALA A 89 3.88 -16.94 1.25
CA ALA A 89 4.01 -18.40 1.18
C ALA A 89 5.47 -18.85 1.24
N SER A 90 6.38 -18.18 0.53
CA SER A 90 7.83 -18.47 0.59
C SER A 90 8.45 -18.26 1.97
N GLN A 91 7.76 -17.52 2.83
CA GLN A 91 8.15 -17.19 4.19
C GLN A 91 7.39 -17.99 5.26
N GLY A 92 6.59 -18.99 4.85
CA GLY A 92 5.77 -19.82 5.74
C GLY A 92 4.50 -19.15 6.28
N LEU A 93 4.10 -18.01 5.70
CA LEU A 93 2.92 -17.25 6.12
C LEU A 93 1.70 -17.57 5.25
N GLY A 94 0.53 -17.60 5.86
CA GLY A 94 -0.75 -17.64 5.16
C GLY A 94 -1.05 -16.35 4.37
N LYS A 95 -1.98 -16.41 3.41
CA LYS A 95 -2.39 -15.25 2.57
C LYS A 95 -2.86 -14.02 3.38
N ASN A 96 -3.46 -14.27 4.54
CA ASN A 96 -4.00 -13.24 5.44
C ASN A 96 -3.15 -13.09 6.71
N GLU A 97 -2.00 -13.76 6.79
CA GLU A 97 -1.14 -13.71 7.95
C GLU A 97 -0.08 -12.62 7.75
N PHE A 98 0.03 -11.72 8.73
CA PHE A 98 0.98 -10.64 8.70
C PHE A 98 2.32 -11.02 9.30
N ALA A 99 3.39 -10.39 8.81
CA ALA A 99 4.68 -10.59 9.42
C ALA A 99 4.75 -9.96 10.83
N SER A 100 5.43 -10.64 11.74
CA SER A 100 5.57 -10.22 13.14
C SER A 100 6.29 -8.89 13.36
N THR A 101 6.98 -8.35 12.34
CA THR A 101 7.69 -7.07 12.45
C THR A 101 7.33 -6.14 11.30
N PRO A 102 7.27 -4.82 11.55
CA PRO A 102 6.93 -3.84 10.51
C PRO A 102 7.96 -3.82 9.38
N LYS A 103 9.24 -4.08 9.69
CA LYS A 103 10.28 -4.19 8.66
C LYS A 103 9.98 -5.34 7.69
N ARG A 104 9.65 -6.52 8.22
CA ARG A 104 9.37 -7.72 7.43
C ARG A 104 8.08 -7.56 6.64
N GLU A 105 7.05 -6.97 7.23
CA GLU A 105 5.79 -6.68 6.54
C GLU A 105 6.02 -5.71 5.36
N LEU A 106 6.77 -4.62 5.59
CA LEU A 106 7.18 -3.72 4.51
C LEU A 106 8.02 -4.43 3.44
N ASP A 107 8.89 -5.38 3.81
CA ASP A 107 9.70 -6.16 2.85
C ASP A 107 8.81 -7.00 1.92
N ILE A 108 7.75 -7.61 2.46
CA ILE A 108 6.74 -8.38 1.70
C ILE A 108 6.00 -7.47 0.72
N THR A 109 5.37 -6.40 1.20
CA THR A 109 4.52 -5.53 0.37
C THR A 109 5.34 -4.73 -0.65
N SER A 110 6.52 -4.25 -0.26
CA SER A 110 7.47 -3.63 -1.22
C SER A 110 7.94 -4.62 -2.28
N GLY A 111 8.16 -5.88 -1.91
CA GLY A 111 8.53 -6.94 -2.84
C GLY A 111 7.41 -7.24 -3.84
N GLY A 112 6.17 -7.28 -3.36
CA GLY A 112 4.97 -7.47 -4.19
C GLY A 112 4.83 -6.41 -5.27
N LEU A 113 4.93 -5.13 -4.89
CA LEU A 113 4.88 -4.00 -5.82
C LEU A 113 5.99 -4.04 -6.88
N ARG A 114 7.23 -4.35 -6.48
CA ARG A 114 8.34 -4.42 -7.45
C ARG A 114 8.11 -5.51 -8.48
N LYS A 115 7.66 -6.68 -8.03
CA LYS A 115 7.40 -7.83 -8.91
C LYS A 115 6.21 -7.58 -9.84
N SER A 116 5.21 -6.79 -9.41
CA SER A 116 4.08 -6.40 -10.25
C SER A 116 4.38 -5.32 -11.28
N GLY A 117 5.62 -4.83 -11.36
CA GLY A 117 6.07 -3.84 -12.35
C GLY A 117 6.10 -2.39 -11.87
N VAL A 118 5.83 -2.13 -10.58
CA VAL A 118 5.95 -0.76 -10.04
C VAL A 118 7.41 -0.32 -10.01
N PRO A 119 7.75 0.89 -10.51
CA PRO A 119 9.13 1.39 -10.51
C PRO A 119 9.78 1.36 -9.12
N ALA A 120 11.00 0.84 -9.03
CA ALA A 120 11.71 0.68 -7.77
C ALA A 120 11.90 2.00 -7.00
N SER A 121 12.03 3.12 -7.71
CA SER A 121 12.10 4.47 -7.12
C SER A 121 10.82 4.84 -6.37
N ARG A 122 9.64 4.56 -6.97
CA ARG A 122 8.33 4.78 -6.35
C ARG A 122 8.15 3.89 -5.12
N VAL A 123 8.48 2.61 -5.23
CA VAL A 123 8.41 1.67 -4.09
C VAL A 123 9.33 2.14 -2.94
N LYS A 124 10.54 2.62 -3.24
CA LYS A 124 11.47 3.15 -2.22
C LYS A 124 10.91 4.39 -1.52
N GLN A 125 10.30 5.31 -2.27
CA GLN A 125 9.65 6.51 -1.71
C GLN A 125 8.48 6.12 -0.81
N LEU A 126 7.56 5.29 -1.31
CA LEU A 126 6.40 4.81 -0.58
C LEU A 126 6.78 4.06 0.70
N ARG A 127 7.80 3.21 0.64
CA ARG A 127 8.33 2.50 1.83
C ARG A 127 8.83 3.45 2.90
N ASN A 128 9.50 4.54 2.52
CA ASN A 128 9.95 5.53 3.49
C ASN A 128 8.77 6.30 4.09
N GLN A 129 7.75 6.64 3.29
CA GLN A 129 6.51 7.26 3.78
C GLN A 129 5.77 6.34 4.76
N ALA A 130 5.53 5.08 4.39
CA ALA A 130 4.86 4.09 5.23
C ALA A 130 5.60 3.83 6.55
N ARG A 131 6.95 3.73 6.52
CA ARG A 131 7.76 3.59 7.73
C ARG A 131 7.62 4.80 8.66
N LYS A 132 7.66 6.02 8.10
CA LYS A 132 7.46 7.25 8.88
C LYS A 132 6.06 7.32 9.49
N PHE A 133 5.05 6.97 8.70
CA PHE A 133 3.65 6.92 9.14
C PHE A 133 3.46 5.94 10.31
N PHE A 134 3.93 4.70 10.15
CA PHE A 134 3.91 3.68 11.21
C PHE A 134 4.56 4.17 12.51
N ASN A 135 5.79 4.69 12.42
CA ASN A 135 6.50 5.21 13.60
C ASN A 135 5.75 6.38 14.27
N GLY A 136 5.13 7.25 13.46
CA GLY A 136 4.30 8.34 13.95
C GLY A 136 3.08 7.83 14.74
N LEU A 137 2.40 6.81 14.24
CA LEU A 137 1.30 6.16 14.95
C LEU A 137 1.77 5.50 16.25
N SER A 138 2.87 4.72 16.20
CA SER A 138 3.41 4.04 17.37
C SER A 138 3.84 5.02 18.46
N ASN A 139 4.46 6.15 18.11
CA ASN A 139 4.86 7.17 19.07
C ASN A 139 3.64 7.85 19.71
N LYS A 140 2.61 8.18 18.92
CA LYS A 140 1.36 8.72 19.45
C LYS A 140 0.68 7.76 20.42
N ALA A 141 0.62 6.47 20.08
CA ALA A 141 0.03 5.44 20.93
C ALA A 141 0.77 5.31 22.27
N LYS A 142 2.11 5.30 22.25
CA LYS A 142 2.93 5.31 23.46
C LYS A 142 2.64 6.54 24.34
N ASN A 143 2.62 7.72 23.74
CA ASN A 143 2.38 8.97 24.47
C ASN A 143 0.97 9.03 25.08
N ALA A 144 -0.05 8.53 24.35
CA ALA A 144 -1.42 8.47 24.84
C ALA A 144 -1.59 7.52 26.04
N GLY A 145 -0.81 6.43 26.08
CA GLY A 145 -0.75 5.52 27.24
C GLY A 145 0.11 6.02 28.41
N THR A 146 0.75 7.19 28.30
CA THR A 146 1.65 7.75 29.32
C THR A 146 0.98 8.83 30.19
N CYS A 147 -0.25 9.27 29.87
CA CYS A 147 -1.06 10.04 30.81
C CYS A 147 -1.69 9.07 31.82
N LYS A 148 -1.00 8.88 32.95
CA LYS A 148 -1.55 8.25 34.16
C LYS A 148 -2.51 9.19 34.88
#